data_AF-W4JNP2-F1
#
_entry.id   AF-W4JNP2-F1
#
_cell.length_a   1.000
_cell.length_b   1.000
_cell.length_c   1.000
_cell.angle_alpha   90.00
_cell.angle_beta   90.00
_cell.angle_gamma   90.00
#
_symmetry.space_group_name_H-M   'P 1'
#
loop_
_entity.id
_entity.type
_entity.pdbx_description
1 polymer ?
#
loop_
_entity_poly.entity_id
_entity_poly.type
_entity_poly.pdbx_seq_one_letter_code
_entity_poly.pdbx_strand_id
1 'polypeptide(L)' 'QAPSMVVIEIDREFDRFRSLLGAHKWAEVLSDPAEEQKDKFTRIFFCKLTTAREIEKDGWRRVDIKEVWFKGW' A
#
# COMPACT_ATOMS: atom_id res chain seq x y z
N GLN A 1 -12.41 -3.79 12.68
CA GLN A 1 -12.09 -3.00 11.47
C GLN A 1 -10.70 -2.40 11.63
N ALA A 2 -9.95 -2.30 10.53
CA ALA A 2 -8.62 -1.70 10.48
C ALA A 2 -8.64 -0.44 9.59
N PRO A 3 -9.11 0.71 10.10
CA PRO A 3 -9.41 1.88 9.27
C PRO A 3 -8.19 2.51 8.59
N SER A 4 -6.98 2.19 9.04
CA SER A 4 -5.72 2.76 8.54
C SER A 4 -4.83 1.71 7.87
N MET A 5 -5.41 0.62 7.37
CA MET A 5 -4.68 -0.44 6.67
C MET A 5 -5.28 -0.69 5.30
N VAL A 6 -4.42 -1.03 4.36
CA VAL A 6 -4.79 -1.51 3.02
C VAL A 6 -3.96 -2.75 2.70
N VAL A 7 -4.54 -3.66 1.93
CA VAL A 7 -3.83 -4.78 1.33
C VAL A 7 -3.61 -4.46 -0.14
N ILE A 8 -2.38 -4.59 -0.61
CA ILE A 8 -2.00 -4.31 -2.00
C ILE A 8 -1.52 -5.61 -2.62
N GLU A 9 -2.16 -6.01 -3.72
CA GLU A 9 -1.67 -7.10 -4.57
C GLU A 9 -0.67 -6.52 -5.56
N ILE A 10 0.51 -7.14 -5.66
CA ILE A 10 1.58 -6.76 -6.58
C ILE A 10 1.79 -7.90 -7.58
N ASP A 11 2.27 -7.54 -8.77
CA ASP A 11 2.66 -8.54 -9.77
C ASP A 11 3.75 -9.47 -9.22
N ARG A 12 3.68 -10.76 -9.55
CA ARG A 12 4.67 -11.77 -9.11
C ARG A 12 6.05 -11.53 -9.73
N GLU A 13 6.10 -10.85 -10.87
CA GLU A 13 7.35 -10.51 -11.56
C GLU A 13 8.03 -9.27 -10.93
N PHE A 14 7.37 -8.57 -9.99
CA PHE A 14 7.96 -7.44 -9.30
C PHE A 14 8.99 -7.89 -8.25
N ASP A 15 10.26 -7.84 -8.62
CA ASP A 15 11.42 -8.28 -7.83
C ASP A 15 11.84 -7.32 -6.70
N ARG A 16 11.43 -6.04 -6.78
CA ARG A 16 11.79 -4.99 -5.83
C ARG A 16 10.89 -4.91 -4.59
N PHE A 17 9.99 -5.87 -4.36
CA PHE A 17 9.06 -5.81 -3.22
C PHE A 17 9.77 -5.70 -1.85
N ARG A 18 10.97 -6.27 -1.71
CA ARG A 18 11.74 -6.20 -0.46
C ARG A 18 12.12 -4.77 -0.09
N SER A 19 12.37 -3.90 -1.06
CA SER A 19 12.70 -2.49 -0.78
C SER A 19 11.49 -1.68 -0.31
N LEU A 20 10.27 -2.21 -0.48
CA LEU A 20 9.05 -1.57 0.02
C LEU A 20 8.82 -1.85 1.51
N LEU A 21 9.45 -2.86 2.10
CA LEU A 21 9.19 -3.22 3.49
C LEU A 21 9.76 -2.20 4.48
N GLY A 22 9.10 -2.05 5.63
CA GLY A 22 9.56 -1.16 6.69
C GLY A 22 8.78 0.15 6.75
N ALA A 23 9.36 1.14 7.42
CA ALA A 23 8.73 2.44 7.66
C ALA A 23 9.13 3.46 6.59
N HIS A 24 8.15 4.22 6.10
CA HIS A 24 8.31 5.26 5.09
C HIS A 24 7.78 6.58 5.64
N LYS A 25 8.66 7.58 5.74
CA LYS A 25 8.26 8.92 6.19
C LYS A 25 7.49 9.62 5.08
N TRP A 26 6.34 10.19 5.41
CA TRP A 26 5.52 10.87 4.40
C TRP A 26 6.25 12.06 3.79
N ALA A 27 7.11 12.73 4.56
CA ALA A 27 7.98 13.80 4.07
C ALA A 27 8.98 13.38 2.98
N GLU A 28 9.31 12.09 2.89
CA GLU A 28 10.26 11.55 1.89
C GLU A 28 9.54 11.05 0.63
N VAL A 29 8.23 10.83 0.70
CA VAL A 29 7.45 10.18 -0.36
C VAL A 29 6.48 11.15 -1.05
N LEU A 30 5.85 12.05 -0.28
CA LEU A 30 4.91 13.03 -0.83
C LEU A 30 5.66 14.23 -1.41
N SER A 31 5.23 14.71 -2.58
CA SER A 31 5.85 15.86 -3.24
C SER A 31 5.66 17.18 -2.48
N ASP A 32 4.52 17.36 -1.81
CA ASP A 32 4.17 18.57 -1.05
C ASP A 32 3.35 18.21 0.20
N PRO A 33 3.99 17.68 1.26
CA PRO A 33 3.32 17.28 2.48
C PRO A 33 2.98 18.49 3.36
N ALA A 34 1.75 18.53 3.90
CA ALA A 34 1.38 19.50 4.92
C ALA A 34 2.24 19.33 6.20
N GLU A 35 2.38 20.36 7.03
CA GLU A 35 3.23 20.31 8.25
C GLU A 35 2.89 19.11 9.15
N GLU A 36 1.60 18.90 9.41
CA GLU A 36 1.08 17.75 10.17
C GLU A 36 1.35 16.38 9.55
N GLN A 37 1.68 16.32 8.27
CA GLN A 37 1.99 15.11 7.53
C GLN A 37 3.49 14.79 7.57
N LYS A 38 4.36 15.77 7.79
CA LYS A 38 5.81 15.57 7.71
C LYS A 38 6.31 14.54 8.71
N ASP A 39 5.71 14.49 9.90
CA ASP A 39 6.07 13.53 10.94
C ASP A 39 5.30 12.21 10.87
N LYS A 40 4.44 12.02 9.88
CA LYS A 40 3.69 10.77 9.68
C LYS A 40 4.55 9.74 8.95
N PHE A 41 4.29 8.48 9.27
CA PHE A 41 4.92 7.34 8.65
C PHE A 41 3.87 6.29 8.27
N THR A 42 4.08 5.62 7.15
CA THR A 42 3.39 4.37 6.80
C THR A 42 4.35 3.22 6.97
N ARG A 43 3.86 2.06 7.41
CA ARG A 43 4.68 0.85 7.51
C ARG A 43 4.12 -0.24 6.62
N ILE A 44 5.00 -0.89 5.85
CA ILE A 44 4.66 -1.97 4.93
C ILE A 44 5.22 -3.27 5.50
N PHE A 45 4.36 -4.29 5.55
CA PHE A 45 4.66 -5.61 6.07
C PHE A 45 4.21 -6.69 5.09
N PHE A 46 4.74 -7.90 5.25
CA PHE A 46 4.20 -9.06 4.57
C PHE A 46 2.75 -9.35 5.00
N CYS A 47 1.89 -9.57 4.01
CA CYS A 47 0.57 -10.13 4.25
C CYS A 47 0.68 -11.64 4.46
N LYS A 48 -0.05 -12.16 5.46
CA LYS A 48 -0.16 -13.62 5.69
C LYS A 48 -1.27 -14.26 4.84
N LEU A 49 -2.19 -13.45 4.32
CA LEU A 49 -3.22 -13.89 3.38
C LEU A 49 -2.59 -13.89 1.99
N THR A 50 -2.61 -15.05 1.34
CA THR A 50 -1.83 -15.29 0.11
C THR A 50 -2.70 -15.33 -1.14
N THR A 51 -4.01 -15.33 -0.97
CA THR A 51 -4.97 -15.36 -2.08
C THR A 51 -6.07 -14.32 -1.92
N ALA A 52 -6.58 -13.80 -3.04
CA ALA A 52 -7.74 -12.90 -3.05
C ALA A 52 -8.95 -13.48 -2.31
N ARG A 53 -9.17 -14.80 -2.41
CA ARG A 53 -10.26 -15.50 -1.70
C ARG A 53 -10.11 -15.45 -0.18
N GLU A 54 -8.89 -15.57 0.35
CA GLU A 54 -8.62 -15.42 1.79
C GLU A 54 -8.87 -13.99 2.25
N ILE A 55 -8.46 -12.99 1.46
CA ILE A 55 -8.67 -11.56 1.72
C ILE A 55 -10.18 -11.24 1.76
N GLU A 56 -10.95 -11.72 0.78
CA GLU A 56 -12.41 -11.54 0.74
C GLU A 56 -13.10 -12.22 1.93
N LYS A 57 -12.69 -13.44 2.29
CA LYS A 57 -13.23 -14.17 3.44
C LYS A 57 -12.93 -13.47 4.77
N ASP A 58 -11.78 -12.81 4.88
CA ASP A 58 -11.41 -11.99 6.05
C ASP A 58 -12.22 -10.67 6.11
N GLY A 59 -13.02 -10.37 5.07
CA GLY A 59 -13.97 -9.27 5.05
C GLY A 59 -13.44 -7.98 4.44
N TRP A 60 -12.33 -8.04 3.69
CA TRP A 60 -11.79 -6.88 2.99
C TRP A 60 -12.56 -6.57 1.72
N ARG A 61 -12.77 -5.28 1.46
CA ARG A 61 -13.36 -4.81 0.22
C ARG A 61 -12.29 -4.65 -0.86
N ARG A 62 -12.45 -5.37 -1.97
CA ARG A 62 -11.60 -5.21 -3.16
C ARG A 62 -11.93 -3.93 -3.92
N VAL A 63 -10.88 -3.23 -4.37
CA VAL A 63 -10.96 -2.09 -5.28
C VAL A 63 -9.88 -2.27 -6.34
N ASP A 64 -10.29 -2.47 -7.60
CA ASP A 64 -9.34 -2.61 -8.70
C ASP A 64 -8.70 -1.24 -9.03
N ILE A 65 -7.38 -1.23 -9.11
CA ILE A 65 -6.61 -0.05 -9.52
C ILE A 65 -6.78 0.14 -11.03
N LYS A 66 -7.18 1.34 -11.44
CA LYS A 66 -7.36 1.68 -12.86
C LYS A 66 -6.17 2.48 -13.37
N GLU A 67 -5.63 2.13 -14.53
CA GLU A 67 -4.50 2.83 -15.15
C GLU A 67 -4.75 4.34 -15.30
N VAL A 68 -5.98 4.73 -15.64
CA VAL A 68 -6.42 6.13 -15.77
C VAL A 68 -6.25 6.97 -14.49
N TRP A 69 -6.03 6.35 -13.33
CA TRP A 69 -5.75 7.08 -12.09
C TRP A 69 -4.31 7.62 -12.03
N PHE A 70 -3.39 7.06 -12.81
CA PHE A 70 -2.00 7.50 -12.84
C PHE A 70 -1.80 8.53 -13.95
N LYS A 71 -1.12 9.64 -13.64
CA LYS A 71 -0.74 10.66 -14.62
C LYS A 71 0.73 10.51 -14.97
N GLY A 72 1.04 10.28 -16.25
CA GLY A 72 2.41 10.34 -16.78
C GLY A 72 3.33 9.21 -16.31
N TRP A 73 2.76 8.03 -16.05
CA TRP A 73 3.53 6.80 -15.83
C TRP A 73 4.13 6.27 -17.14
#